data_AF-A0A928PDG9-F1
#
_entry.id   AF-A0A928PDG9-F1
#
_cell.length_a   1.000
_cell.length_b   1.000
_cell.length_c   1.000
_cell.angle_alpha   90.00
_cell.angle_beta   90.00
_cell.angle_gamma   90.00
#
_symmetry.space_group_name_H-M   'P 1'
#
loop_
_entity.id
_entity.type
_entity.pdbx_description
1 polymer ?
#
loop_
_entity_poly.entity_id
_entity_poly.type
_entity_poly.pdbx_seq_one_letter_code
_entity_poly.pdbx_strand_id
1 'polypeptide(L)'
;MLKTKKRRTILTVCIVLLAVWALLFAIDTLSVVNWKKPIFTVSFGSADDGGSGGYYGLGYAFQIKGNFLPDSAPGTPTGVTEAEGKLFGIRFLNRER
;
A
#
# COMPACT_ATOMS: atom_id res chain seq x y z
N MET A 1 25.91 26.54 20.89
CA MET A 1 24.43 26.43 20.83
C MET A 1 23.81 26.31 19.42
N LEU A 2 24.43 26.77 18.32
CA LEU A 2 23.82 26.66 16.97
C LEU A 2 23.79 25.23 16.39
N LYS A 3 24.80 24.38 16.66
CA LYS A 3 24.84 22.98 16.18
C LYS A 3 23.69 22.13 16.72
N THR A 4 23.28 22.34 17.97
CA THR A 4 22.18 21.59 18.60
C THR A 4 20.81 22.01 18.08
N LYS A 5 20.60 23.28 17.75
CA LYS A 5 19.35 23.75 17.11
C LYS A 5 19.19 23.16 15.70
N LYS A 6 20.23 23.23 14.86
CA LYS A 6 20.22 22.61 13.51
C LYS A 6 20.02 21.09 13.59
N ARG A 7 20.68 20.41 14.52
CA ARG A 7 20.49 18.97 14.76
C ARG A 7 19.07 18.63 15.20
N ARG A 8 18.45 19.43 16.08
CA ARG A 8 17.05 19.26 16.48
C ARG A 8 16.10 19.44 15.30
N THR A 9 16.30 20.47 14.48
CA THR A 9 15.48 20.68 13.27
C THR A 9 15.58 19.50 12.31
N ILE A 10 16.79 19.01 12.02
CA ILE A 10 16.99 17.84 11.14
C ILE A 10 16.26 16.62 11.72
N LEU A 11 16.42 16.36 13.02
CA LEU A 11 15.76 15.25 13.68
C LEU A 11 14.22 15.37 13.59
N THR A 12 13.67 16.56 13.84
CA THR A 12 12.24 16.82 13.70
C THR A 12 11.75 16.55 12.28
N VAL A 13 12.47 17.02 11.26
CA VAL A 13 12.11 16.77 9.86
C VAL A 13 12.14 15.27 9.55
N CYS A 14 13.18 14.54 9.98
CA CYS A 14 13.24 13.09 9.81
C CYS A 14 12.06 12.38 10.48
N ILE A 15 11.69 12.76 11.70
CA ILE A 15 10.55 12.18 12.43
C ILE A 15 9.24 12.45 11.68
N VAL A 16 9.03 13.68 11.19
CA VAL A 16 7.82 14.04 10.44
C VAL A 16 7.72 13.22 9.15
N LEU A 17 8.83 13.09 8.41
CA LEU A 17 8.86 12.28 7.18
C LEU A 17 8.56 10.79 7.47
N LEU A 18 9.13 10.24 8.54
CA LEU A 18 8.84 8.86 8.96
C LEU A 18 7.38 8.69 9.40
N ALA A 19 6.81 9.67 10.09
CA ALA A 19 5.41 9.63 10.52
C ALA A 19 4.45 9.68 9.33
N VAL A 20 4.71 10.56 8.35
CA VAL A 20 3.94 10.63 7.10
C VAL A 20 4.05 9.30 6.36
N TRP A 21 5.26 8.77 6.19
CA TRP A 21 5.47 7.48 5.55
C TRP A 21 4.71 6.34 6.22
N ALA A 22 4.77 6.25 7.55
CA ALA A 22 4.06 5.23 8.32
C ALA A 22 2.54 5.35 8.18
N LEU A 23 2.01 6.58 8.08
CA LEU A 23 0.60 6.83 7.84
C LEU A 23 0.17 6.32 6.45
N LEU A 24 0.94 6.61 5.39
CA LEU A 24 0.64 6.13 4.04
C LEU A 24 0.62 4.60 3.98
N PHE A 25 1.65 3.96 4.56
CA PHE A 25 1.73 2.51 4.69
C PHE A 25 0.52 1.91 5.42
N ALA A 26 0.11 2.53 6.53
CA ALA A 26 -1.05 2.07 7.30
C ALA A 26 -2.36 2.21 6.52
N ILE A 27 -2.58 3.32 5.82
CA ILE A 27 -3.79 3.54 5.01
C ILE A 27 -3.88 2.52 3.86
N ASP A 28 -2.78 2.27 3.16
CA ASP A 28 -2.76 1.29 2.07
C ASP A 28 -2.98 -0.13 2.60
N THR A 29 -2.30 -0.50 3.69
CA THR A 29 -2.49 -1.81 4.33
C THR A 29 -3.93 -2.00 4.78
N LEU A 30 -4.53 -0.99 5.44
CA LEU A 30 -5.91 -1.05 5.89
C LEU A 30 -6.88 -1.15 4.70
N SER A 31 -6.59 -0.45 3.59
CA SER A 31 -7.39 -0.53 2.37
C SER A 31 -7.38 -1.94 1.79
N VAL A 32 -6.20 -2.55 1.65
CA VAL A 32 -6.02 -3.93 1.17
C VAL A 32 -6.68 -4.94 2.11
N VAL A 33 -6.53 -4.76 3.42
CA VAL A 33 -7.22 -5.58 4.44
C VAL A 33 -8.74 -5.37 4.40
N ASN A 34 -9.25 -4.26 3.87
CA ASN A 34 -10.68 -4.08 3.66
C ASN A 34 -11.11 -4.44 2.23
N TRP A 35 -10.29 -5.23 1.53
CA TRP A 35 -10.53 -5.71 0.17
C TRP A 35 -10.64 -4.62 -0.90
N LYS A 36 -10.02 -3.46 -0.64
CA LYS A 36 -10.00 -2.30 -1.52
C LYS A 36 -8.60 -2.08 -2.10
N LYS A 37 -8.55 -1.40 -3.24
CA LYS A 37 -7.31 -0.98 -3.90
C LYS A 37 -6.54 0.00 -2.99
N PRO A 38 -5.21 -0.16 -2.83
CA PRO A 38 -4.38 0.80 -2.12
C PRO A 38 -4.34 2.14 -2.87
N ILE A 39 -4.16 3.25 -2.14
CA ILE A 39 -4.38 4.61 -2.62
C ILE A 39 -3.05 5.30 -2.95
N PHE A 40 -2.04 5.12 -2.10
CA PHE A 40 -0.76 5.85 -2.19
C PHE A 40 0.35 5.05 -2.88
N THR A 41 -0.01 3.91 -3.47
CA THR A 41 0.89 3.06 -4.23
C THR A 41 0.78 3.36 -5.73
N VAL A 42 1.87 3.13 -6.44
CA VAL A 42 1.87 3.13 -7.90
C VAL A 42 1.65 1.71 -8.39
N SER A 43 0.70 1.52 -9.29
CA SER A 43 0.41 0.23 -9.90
C SER A 43 1.39 -0.09 -11.04
N PHE A 44 1.87 -1.32 -11.09
CA PHE A 44 2.76 -1.83 -12.14
C PHE A 44 2.30 -3.21 -12.59
N GLY A 45 2.25 -3.42 -13.91
CA GLY A 45 1.76 -4.66 -14.50
C GLY A 45 0.31 -4.96 -14.14
N SER A 46 -0.54 -3.93 -14.14
CA SER A 46 -1.96 -4.11 -13.84
C SER A 46 -2.70 -4.84 -14.95
N ALA A 47 -3.57 -5.77 -14.57
CA ALA A 47 -4.45 -6.45 -15.51
C ALA A 47 -5.62 -5.53 -15.94
N ASP A 48 -6.28 -5.88 -17.04
CA ASP A 48 -7.44 -5.16 -17.58
C ASP A 48 -8.72 -5.30 -16.72
N ASP A 49 -8.63 -5.96 -15.56
CA ASP A 49 -9.70 -6.08 -14.57
C ASP A 49 -9.84 -4.85 -13.65
N GLY A 50 -9.14 -3.76 -13.98
CA GLY A 50 -9.20 -2.49 -13.27
C GLY A 50 -8.33 -2.42 -12.00
N GLY A 51 -7.59 -3.48 -11.64
CA GLY A 51 -6.73 -3.38 -10.47
C GLY A 51 -6.00 -4.60 -9.92
N SER A 52 -6.00 -5.78 -10.54
CA SER A 52 -5.01 -6.81 -10.20
C SER A 52 -3.63 -6.35 -10.67
N GLY A 53 -2.57 -6.75 -9.96
CA GLY A 53 -1.19 -6.41 -10.31
C GLY A 53 -0.34 -6.07 -9.09
N GLY A 54 0.85 -5.56 -9.34
CA GLY A 54 1.76 -5.09 -8.31
C GLY A 54 1.47 -3.63 -7.94
N TYR A 55 1.51 -3.33 -6.66
CA TYR A 55 1.32 -2.00 -6.10
C TYR A 55 2.50 -1.64 -5.22
N TYR A 56 3.24 -0.61 -5.59
CA TYR A 56 4.52 -0.28 -4.96
C TYR A 56 4.41 1.07 -4.25
N GLY A 57 4.59 1.03 -2.93
CA GLY A 57 4.82 2.19 -2.09
C GLY A 57 6.31 2.34 -1.76
N LEU A 58 6.67 3.36 -0.99
CA LEU A 58 8.06 3.57 -0.60
C LEU A 58 8.49 2.47 0.39
N GLY A 59 9.25 1.47 -0.06
CA GLY A 59 9.73 0.40 0.82
C GLY A 59 8.69 -0.65 1.20
N TYR A 60 7.49 -0.63 0.61
CA TYR A 60 6.50 -1.70 0.75
C TYR A 60 5.82 -1.97 -0.58
N ALA A 61 5.28 -3.17 -0.75
CA ALA A 61 4.58 -3.57 -1.96
C ALA A 61 3.41 -4.51 -1.63
N PHE A 62 2.39 -4.47 -2.47
CA PHE A 62 1.29 -5.41 -2.47
C PHE A 62 1.17 -6.08 -3.84
N GLN A 63 1.07 -7.39 -3.85
CA GLN A 63 0.62 -8.14 -5.01
C GLN A 63 -0.87 -8.42 -4.80
N ILE A 64 -1.70 -7.87 -5.66
CA ILE A 64 -3.15 -7.94 -5.53
C ILE A 64 -3.72 -8.73 -6.70
N LYS A 65 -4.64 -9.64 -6.41
CA LYS A 65 -5.60 -10.14 -7.39
C LYS A 65 -7.00 -9.74 -6.96
N GLY A 66 -7.85 -9.45 -7.92
CA GLY A 66 -9.21 -9.01 -7.68
C GLY A 66 -9.91 -8.62 -8.96
N ASN A 67 -11.19 -8.33 -8.85
CA ASN A 67 -11.97 -7.81 -9.96
C ASN A 67 -12.54 -6.45 -9.60
N PHE A 68 -12.07 -5.40 -10.25
CA PHE A 68 -12.45 -4.03 -9.95
C PHE A 68 -13.40 -3.45 -11.00
N LEU A 69 -13.86 -4.27 -11.96
CA LEU A 69 -14.85 -3.87 -12.95
C LEU A 69 -16.27 -3.96 -12.39
N PRO A 70 -17.08 -2.88 -12.47
CA PRO A 70 -18.43 -2.85 -11.95
C PRO A 70 -19.42 -3.75 -12.72
N ASP A 71 -19.16 -4.03 -14.00
CA ASP A 71 -20.05 -4.80 -14.90
C ASP A 71 -19.69 -6.30 -14.97
N SER A 72 -19.03 -6.80 -13.94
CA SER A 72 -18.62 -8.20 -13.86
C SER A 72 -19.83 -9.12 -13.68
N ALA A 73 -19.75 -10.34 -14.20
CA ALA A 73 -20.87 -11.29 -14.21
C ALA A 73 -21.52 -11.45 -12.82
N PRO A 74 -22.85 -11.59 -12.73
CA PRO A 74 -23.56 -11.74 -11.45
C PRO A 74 -22.94 -12.85 -10.60
N GLY A 75 -22.56 -12.52 -9.36
CA GLY A 75 -21.92 -13.46 -8.42
C GLY A 75 -20.39 -13.47 -8.43
N THR A 76 -19.73 -12.64 -9.25
CA THR A 76 -18.28 -12.45 -9.15
C THR A 76 -17.89 -11.56 -7.96
N PRO A 77 -16.92 -11.96 -7.11
CA PRO A 77 -16.44 -11.12 -6.02
C PRO A 77 -15.77 -9.85 -6.57
N THR A 78 -16.32 -8.69 -6.26
CA THR A 78 -15.72 -7.40 -6.60
C THR A 78 -14.69 -6.97 -5.54
N GLY A 79 -13.66 -6.26 -5.98
CA GLY A 79 -12.54 -5.81 -5.16
C GLY A 79 -11.41 -6.82 -5.10
N VAL A 80 -10.55 -6.69 -4.09
CA VAL A 80 -9.44 -7.63 -3.85
C VAL A 80 -10.00 -8.99 -3.44
N THR A 81 -9.47 -10.06 -4.01
CA THR A 81 -9.73 -11.45 -3.64
C THR A 81 -8.50 -12.09 -3.00
N GLU A 82 -7.31 -11.74 -3.48
CA GLU A 82 -6.04 -12.20 -2.90
C GLU A 82 -5.08 -11.02 -2.74
N ALA A 83 -4.35 -11.00 -1.65
CA ALA A 83 -3.32 -10.00 -1.40
C ALA A 83 -2.11 -10.57 -0.68
N GLU A 84 -0.93 -10.34 -1.24
CA GLU A 84 0.35 -10.54 -0.58
C GLU A 84 1.01 -9.18 -0.33
N GLY A 85 1.41 -8.90 0.91
CA GLY A 85 2.12 -7.67 1.27
C GLY A 85 3.56 -7.94 1.70
N LYS A 86 4.49 -7.12 1.22
CA LYS A 86 5.92 -7.12 1.57
C LYS A 86 6.35 -5.76 2.09
N LEU A 87 7.11 -5.75 3.18
CA LEU A 87 7.74 -4.57 3.76
C LEU A 87 9.26 -4.78 3.71
N PHE A 88 9.95 -3.92 2.96
CA PHE A 88 11.38 -4.06 2.64
C PHE A 88 11.75 -5.47 2.12
N GLY A 89 10.86 -6.05 1.30
CA GLY A 89 11.03 -7.39 0.74
C GLY A 89 10.61 -8.54 1.66
N ILE A 90 10.37 -8.27 2.95
CA ILE A 90 9.91 -9.26 3.92
C ILE A 90 8.39 -9.36 3.86
N ARG A 91 7.87 -10.57 3.62
CA ARG A 91 6.42 -10.82 3.60
C ARG A 91 5.84 -10.59 5.00
N PHE A 92 4.77 -9.80 5.08
CA PHE A 92 4.06 -9.51 6.34
C PHE A 92 2.54 -9.74 6.24
N LEU A 93 2.00 -9.81 5.02
CA LEU A 93 0.58 -10.03 4.75
C LEU A 93 0.45 -11.14 3.71
N ASN A 94 -0.42 -12.10 3.97
CA ASN A 94 -0.91 -13.07 3.00
C ASN A 94 -2.39 -13.29 3.30
N ARG A 95 -3.27 -13.02 2.34
CA ARG A 95 -4.71 -13.10 2.55
C ARG A 95 -5.43 -13.50 1.28
N GLU A 96 -6.40 -14.40 1.44
CA GLU A 96 -7.26 -14.92 0.39
C GLU A 96 -8.71 -14.88 0.91
N ARG A 97 -9.66 -14.64 0.02
CA ARG A 97 -11.08 -14.46 0.34
C ARG A 97 -11.91 -15.68 -0.01
#